data_AF-A0A165ENB5-F1
#
_entry.id   AF-A0A165ENB5-F1
#
_cell.length_a   1.000
_cell.length_b   1.000
_cell.length_c   1.000
_cell.angle_alpha   90.00
_cell.angle_beta   90.00
_cell.angle_gamma   90.00
#
_symmetry.space_group_name_H-M   'P 1'
#
loop_
_entity.id
_entity.type
_entity.pdbx_description
1 polymer ?
#
loop_
_entity_poly.entity_id
_entity_poly.type
_entity_poly.pdbx_seq_one_letter_code
_entity_poly.pdbx_strand_id
1 'polypeptide(L)' 'RIVHGDLKGVNILVCDDGVACIADFGVSAVLAQYPAQNATPAGTFRWMAPELLQDDSRVTWASDMWAYGCVIMEV' A
#
# COMPACT_ATOMS: atom_id res chain seq x y z
N ARG A 1 -2.82 -9.51 10.22
CA ARG A 1 -1.79 -9.08 9.25
C ARG A 1 -2.27 -7.77 8.63
N ILE A 2 -1.40 -6.77 8.42
CA ILE A 2 -1.80 -5.45 7.90
C ILE A 2 -1.32 -5.32 6.45
N VAL A 3 -2.14 -4.69 5.61
CA VAL A 3 -1.81 -4.23 4.25
C VAL A 3 -1.83 -2.70 4.26
N HIS A 4 -0.81 -2.06 3.70
CA HIS A 4 -0.70 -0.60 3.69
C HIS A 4 -1.71 0.04 2.73
N GLY A 5 -1.80 -0.44 1.49
CA GLY A 5 -2.78 -0.01 0.48
C GLY A 5 -2.47 1.28 -0.27
N ASP A 6 -1.43 2.03 0.12
CA ASP A 6 -0.98 3.28 -0.52
C ASP A 6 0.53 3.51 -0.29
N LEU A 7 1.33 2.46 -0.52
CA LEU A 7 2.78 2.55 -0.40
C LEU A 7 3.35 3.33 -1.59
N LYS A 8 4.11 4.39 -1.30
CA LYS A 8 4.72 5.30 -2.29
C LYS A 8 5.87 6.07 -1.65
N GLY A 9 6.75 6.67 -2.44
CA GLY A 9 7.96 7.35 -1.94
C GLY A 9 7.67 8.42 -0.89
N VAL A 10 6.63 9.24 -1.07
CA VAL A 10 6.23 10.27 -0.10
C VAL A 10 5.76 9.72 1.26
N ASN A 11 5.36 8.45 1.31
CA ASN A 11 4.95 7.75 2.54
C ASN A 11 6.12 6.97 3.18
N ILE A 12 7.34 7.11 2.66
CA ILE A 12 8.56 6.55 3.24
C ILE A 12 9.41 7.72 3.75
N LEU A 13 9.35 7.96 5.05
CA LEU A 13 10.06 9.04 5.71
C LEU A 13 11.46 8.58 6.12
N VAL A 14 12.42 9.49 6.14
CA VAL A 14 13.79 9.20 6.57
C VAL A 14 14.07 9.99 7.85
N CYS A 15 14.40 9.27 8.92
CA CYS A 15 14.81 9.85 10.19
C CYS A 15 16.21 10.47 10.11
N ASP A 16 16.57 11.30 11.09
CA ASP A 16 17.89 11.96 11.15
C ASP A 16 19.07 10.99 11.19
N ASP A 17 18.85 9.77 11.67
CA ASP A 17 19.83 8.67 11.72
C ASP A 17 19.87 7.83 10.42
N GLY A 18 19.12 8.22 9.39
CA GLY A 18 19.05 7.54 8.10
C GLY A 18 18.11 6.33 8.06
N VAL A 19 17.35 6.07 9.14
CA VAL A 19 16.38 4.96 9.16
C VAL A 19 15.12 5.35 8.36
N ALA A 20 14.78 4.53 7.36
CA ALA A 20 13.54 4.68 6.61
C ALA A 20 12.35 4.07 7.37
N CYS A 21 11.29 4.85 7.53
CA CYS A 21 10.06 4.47 8.22
C CYS A 21 8.85 4.63 7.29
N ILE A 22 8.01 3.61 7.23
CA ILE A 22 6.73 3.66 6.51
C ILE A 22 5.73 4.48 7.33
N ALA A 23 5.05 5.42 6.69
CA ALA A 23 4.09 6.34 7.29
C ALA A 23 2.76 6.35 6.52
N ASP A 24 1.75 7.01 7.08
CA ASP A 24 0.38 7.14 6.52
C ASP A 24 -0.38 5.82 6.32
N PHE A 25 -0.89 5.29 7.43
CA PHE A 25 -1.74 4.10 7.47
C PHE A 25 -3.24 4.43 7.31
N GLY A 26 -3.59 5.62 6.80
CA GLY A 26 -4.98 6.12 6.76
C GLY A 26 -5.94 5.25 5.94
N VAL A 27 -5.41 4.48 4.98
CA VAL A 27 -6.17 3.56 4.12
C VAL A 27 -5.76 2.10 4.30
N SER A 28 -5.01 1.78 5.37
CA SER A 28 -4.53 0.43 5.62
C SER A 28 -5.64 -0.52 6.03
N ALA A 29 -5.53 -1.77 5.57
CA ALA A 29 -6.50 -2.82 5.84
C ALA A 29 -5.93 -3.86 6.80
N VAL A 30 -6.70 -4.20 7.84
CA VAL A 30 -6.39 -5.35 8.69
C VAL A 30 -7.00 -6.60 8.06
N LEU A 31 -6.14 -7.50 7.59
CA LEU A 31 -6.52 -8.85 7.20
C LEU A 31 -6.83 -9.66 8.48
N ALA A 32 -8.05 -9.52 8.98
CA ALA A 32 -8.63 -10.41 9.98
C ALA A 32 -9.27 -11.64 9.30
N GLN A 33 -9.53 -12.72 10.05
CA GLN A 33 -10.19 -13.94 9.55
C GLN A 33 -11.66 -13.75 9.12
N TYR A 34 -12.24 -12.58 9.39
CA TYR A 34 -13.56 -12.19 8.92
C TYR A 34 -13.44 -11.44 7.59
N PRO A 35 -14.42 -11.51 6.68
CA PRO A 35 -14.37 -10.78 5.42
C PRO A 35 -14.21 -9.30 5.75
N ALA A 36 -13.01 -8.77 5.50
CA ALA A 36 -12.65 -7.39 5.78
C ALA A 36 -13.75 -6.50 5.22
N GLN A 37 -14.31 -5.61 6.05
CA GLN A 37 -15.16 -4.53 5.58
C GLN A 37 -14.32 -3.71 4.60
N ASN A 38 -14.56 -3.97 3.32
CA ASN A 38 -14.30 -3.18 2.12
C ASN A 38 -13.29 -2.05 2.33
N ALA A 39 -11.99 -2.36 2.32
CA ALA A 39 -11.01 -1.38 1.89
C ALA A 39 -11.12 -1.29 0.36
N THR A 40 -12.09 -0.50 -0.11
CA THR A 40 -12.15 -0.09 -1.52
C THR A 40 -10.78 0.48 -1.89
N PRO A 41 -10.23 0.16 -3.08
CA PRO A 41 -8.94 0.69 -3.51
C PRO A 41 -8.97 2.22 -3.44
N ALA A 42 -8.29 2.77 -2.44
CA ALA A 42 -8.09 4.20 -2.25
C ALA A 42 -6.58 4.36 -2.13
N GLY A 43 -5.96 4.76 -3.22
CA GLY A 43 -4.51 4.80 -3.32
C GLY A 43 -4.08 5.55 -4.57
N THR A 44 -2.79 5.82 -4.68
CA THR A 44 -2.26 6.65 -5.75
C THR A 44 -2.06 5.83 -7.03
N PHE A 45 -2.80 6.14 -8.10
CA PHE A 45 -2.85 5.36 -9.35
C PHE A 45 -1.49 4.92 -9.92
N ARG A 46 -0.43 5.73 -9.78
CA ARG A 46 0.90 5.43 -10.33
C ARG A 46 1.60 4.24 -9.65
N TRP A 47 1.31 3.95 -8.38
CA TRP A 47 1.87 2.81 -7.63
C TRP A 47 0.83 1.69 -7.44
N MET A 48 -0.37 1.84 -8.00
CA MET A 48 -1.46 0.89 -7.85
C MET A 48 -1.19 -0.39 -8.65
N ALA A 49 -1.37 -1.54 -8.00
CA ALA A 49 -1.24 -2.84 -8.63
C ALA A 49 -2.37 -3.07 -9.66
N PRO A 50 -2.11 -3.74 -10.79
CA PRO A 50 -3.08 -3.88 -11.87
C PRO A 50 -4.35 -4.63 -11.45
N GLU A 51 -4.27 -5.55 -10.50
CA GLU A 51 -5.44 -6.25 -9.95
C GLU A 51 -6.39 -5.31 -9.18
N LEU A 52 -5.92 -4.16 -8.71
CA LEU A 52 -6.73 -3.16 -8.02
C LEU A 52 -7.51 -2.23 -8.96
N LEU A 53 -7.26 -2.34 -10.28
CA LEU A 53 -8.01 -1.59 -11.30
C LEU A 53 -9.32 -2.26 -11.70
N GLN A 54 -9.59 -3.45 -11.16
CA GLN A 54 -10.82 -4.20 -11.40
C GLN A 54 -11.90 -3.83 -10.39
N ASP A 55 -13.17 -3.92 -10.81
CA ASP A 55 -14.31 -3.75 -9.92
C ASP A 55 -14.26 -4.77 -8.76
N ASP A 56 -14.72 -4.36 -7.58
CA ASP A 56 -14.74 -5.15 -6.33
C ASP A 56 -13.37 -5.71 -5.88
N SER A 57 -12.27 -5.16 -6.40
CA SER A 57 -10.92 -5.50 -5.97
C SER A 57 -10.64 -5.03 -4.53
N ARG A 58 -9.61 -5.63 -3.91
CA ARG A 58 -9.23 -5.37 -2.53
C ARG A 58 -7.73 -5.27 -2.41
N VAL A 59 -7.25 -4.36 -1.59
CA VAL A 59 -5.82 -4.29 -1.25
C VAL A 59 -5.40 -5.60 -0.60
N THR A 60 -4.26 -6.13 -1.07
CA THR A 60 -3.67 -7.37 -0.59
C THR A 60 -2.20 -7.16 -0.27
N TRP A 61 -1.59 -8.17 0.34
CA TRP A 61 -0.14 -8.15 0.49
C TRP A 61 0.59 -8.14 -0.86
N ALA A 62 0.03 -8.78 -1.90
CA ALA A 62 0.63 -8.76 -3.24
C ALA A 62 0.58 -7.37 -3.87
N SER A 63 -0.48 -6.60 -3.63
CA SER A 63 -0.59 -5.23 -4.15
C SER A 63 0.40 -4.28 -3.47
N ASP A 64 0.69 -4.46 -2.18
CA ASP A 64 1.77 -3.72 -1.51
C ASP A 64 3.15 -4.05 -2.10
N MET A 65 3.38 -5.31 -2.49
CA MET A 65 4.64 -5.71 -3.12
C MET A 65 4.82 -5.12 -4.51
N TRP A 66 3.74 -4.97 -5.28
CA TRP A 66 3.77 -4.22 -6.53
C TRP A 66 4.15 -2.76 -6.29
N ALA A 67 3.47 -2.10 -5.35
CA ALA A 67 3.73 -0.71 -5.01
C ALA A 67 5.19 -0.50 -4.54
N TYR A 68 5.73 -1.43 -3.75
CA TYR A 68 7.13 -1.46 -3.36
C TYR A 68 8.08 -1.53 -4.57
N GLY A 69 7.76 -2.37 -5.56
CA GLY A 69 8.50 -2.41 -6.83
C GLY A 69 8.49 -1.08 -7.58
N CYS A 70 7.34 -0.40 -7.62
CA CYS A 70 7.24 0.95 -8.19
C CYS A 70 8.10 1.97 -7.44
N VAL A 71 8.16 1.91 -6.10
CA VAL A 71 9.03 2.78 -5.29
C VAL A 71 10.51 2.53 -5.60
N ILE A 72 10.94 1.28 -5.74
CA ILE A 72 12.33 0.97 -6.10
C ILE A 72 12.68 1.57 -7.47
N MET A 73 11.78 1.45 -8.45
CA MET A 73 11.96 1.96 -9.81
C MET A 73 11.89 3.49 -9.93
N GLU A 74 11.38 4.19 -8.92
CA GLU A 74 11.25 5.64 -8.90
C GLU A 74 12.61 6.35 -8.74
N VAL A 75 13.61 5.64 -8.21
CA VAL A 75 14.99 6.10 -7.98
C VAL A 75 15.86 5.78 -9.19
#